data_AF-A0A8C2ERP1-F1
#
_entry.id   AF-A0A8C2ERP1-F1
#
_cell.length_a   1.000
_cell.length_b   1.000
_cell.length_c   1.000
_cell.angle_alpha   90.00
_cell.angle_beta   90.00
_cell.angle_gamma   90.00
#
_symmetry.space_group_name_H-M   'P 1'
#
loop_
_entity.id
_entity.type
_entity.pdbx_description
1 polymer ?
#
loop_
_entity_poly.entity_id
_entity_poly.type
_entity_poly.pdbx_seq_one_letter_code
_entity_poly.pdbx_strand_id
1 'polypeptide(L)'
;TLIKHSSHVSYCTAEVADLEYDFAELLLGQYSENFDAVPARKLQEAVRRVALARKGVPVLCGSSLKNKGVQPLLDAITAYLPAPNERNHDLVRWYKDDLCALAFKVVHDKQRGPLIYFKILSFQISFILSVTFKNNLLCFCHSRERMSGLLLPFADQHIEISSLSAGNIALTVGLKQVKLTLTVTGDTIVSSKASAAAAVRRAQNEAGNKSSSHRESSSLVLAGVEVPEPVFFCSIEPPTLAKLADLEHALNCLQREEPSLKVRTDPDSGQTILCGMGELNIEIIHDRIKKEYNIETHLGPLQVAYRDTILQSATASDTLDRTLGEKREAVENGVRSAYLQGPVLGFPVQGVKTVIQHVSLEPGTSVAMVSACVSRCMLKALKLAGGQVLEPVMALEVTVGEEYLSPVLADVAQRRGTVCDIQSRQENKVLLATVPLAEMMGYSTFLRTLTSGNATFSLELSSYEPMNTQDQNILLNKMAGLA
;
A
#
# COMPACT_ATOMS: atom_id res chain seq x y z
N THR A 1 -7.75 -6.90 51.45
CA THR A 1 -6.99 -6.18 50.41
C THR A 1 -7.34 -4.70 50.34
N LEU A 2 -7.74 -4.06 51.45
CA LEU A 2 -8.32 -2.70 51.42
C LEU A 2 -7.31 -1.56 51.70
N ILE A 3 -6.13 -1.87 52.24
CA ILE A 3 -5.13 -0.87 52.67
C ILE A 3 -4.39 -0.22 51.50
N LYS A 4 -4.42 -0.80 50.29
CA LYS A 4 -3.82 -0.21 49.07
C LYS A 4 -4.72 0.76 48.30
N HIS A 5 -6.00 0.90 48.66
CA HIS A 5 -6.91 1.72 47.87
C HIS A 5 -6.73 3.23 48.08
N SER A 6 -6.52 3.69 49.32
CA SER A 6 -6.29 5.12 49.61
C SER A 6 -5.04 5.63 48.88
N SER A 7 -3.86 5.01 49.08
CA SER A 7 -2.60 5.48 48.47
C SER A 7 -2.61 5.54 46.94
N HIS A 8 -3.30 4.60 46.26
CA HIS A 8 -3.47 4.68 44.81
C HIS A 8 -4.47 5.76 44.37
N VAL A 9 -5.52 6.02 45.15
CA VAL A 9 -6.45 7.13 44.87
C VAL A 9 -5.74 8.48 45.04
N SER A 10 -5.00 8.68 46.14
CA SER A 10 -4.25 9.92 46.39
C SER A 10 -3.11 10.14 45.36
N TYR A 11 -2.52 9.06 44.83
CA TYR A 11 -1.57 9.15 43.71
C TYR A 11 -2.25 9.59 42.41
N CYS A 12 -3.37 8.95 42.03
CA CYS A 12 -4.11 9.32 40.82
C CYS A 12 -4.71 10.73 40.89
N THR A 13 -5.11 11.22 42.06
CA THR A 13 -5.59 12.62 42.20
C THR A 13 -4.46 13.63 42.03
N ALA A 14 -3.25 13.34 42.51
CA ALA A 14 -2.07 14.17 42.30
C ALA A 14 -1.69 14.24 40.81
N GLU A 15 -1.54 13.09 40.15
CA GLU A 15 -1.21 13.01 38.70
C GLU A 15 -2.25 13.74 37.82
N VAL A 16 -3.53 13.70 38.18
CA VAL A 16 -4.59 14.45 37.45
C VAL A 16 -4.48 15.96 37.70
N ALA A 17 -4.08 16.39 38.89
CA ALA A 17 -3.84 17.80 39.20
C ALA A 17 -2.63 18.36 38.42
N ASP A 18 -1.54 17.58 38.29
CA ASP A 18 -0.37 17.97 37.50
C ASP A 18 -0.71 18.17 36.00
N LEU A 19 -1.70 17.43 35.48
CA LEU A 19 -2.16 17.53 34.09
C LEU A 19 -3.24 18.61 33.86
N GLU A 20 -3.98 19.02 34.90
CA GLU A 20 -5.12 19.95 34.82
C GLU A 20 -5.11 21.03 35.92
N TYR A 21 -4.88 22.27 35.47
CA TYR A 21 -4.80 23.47 36.31
C TYR A 21 -6.08 23.76 37.12
N ASP A 22 -7.27 23.76 36.50
CA ASP A 22 -8.55 23.98 37.19
C ASP A 22 -8.79 23.00 38.34
N PHE A 23 -8.34 21.75 38.18
CA PHE A 23 -8.47 20.72 39.20
C PHE A 23 -7.42 20.90 40.30
N ALA A 24 -6.18 21.29 39.95
CA ALA A 24 -5.16 21.67 40.92
C ALA A 24 -5.55 22.86 41.79
N GLU A 25 -6.12 23.94 41.24
CA GLU A 25 -6.63 25.07 42.03
C GLU A 25 -7.74 24.64 43.00
N LEU A 26 -8.66 23.78 42.54
CA LEU A 26 -9.74 23.26 43.37
C LEU A 26 -9.21 22.35 44.50
N LEU A 27 -8.20 21.54 44.21
CA LEU A 27 -7.52 20.65 45.15
C LEU A 27 -6.80 21.46 46.24
N LEU A 28 -5.97 22.43 45.84
CA LEU A 28 -5.19 23.29 46.73
C LEU A 28 -6.06 24.28 47.52
N GLY A 29 -7.17 24.75 46.94
CA GLY A 29 -8.06 25.72 47.57
C GLY A 29 -9.08 25.13 48.55
N GLN A 30 -9.62 23.94 48.28
CA GLN A 30 -10.71 23.34 49.08
C GLN A 30 -10.34 22.04 49.81
N TYR A 31 -9.27 21.34 49.41
CA TYR A 31 -8.96 19.98 49.86
C TYR A 31 -7.48 19.76 50.22
N SER A 32 -6.73 20.83 50.48
CA SER A 32 -5.27 20.81 50.72
C SER A 32 -4.82 19.92 51.88
N GLU A 33 -5.66 19.74 52.90
CA GLU A 33 -5.36 18.88 54.05
C GLU A 33 -5.83 17.42 53.88
N ASN A 34 -6.71 17.13 52.91
CA ASN A 34 -7.27 15.78 52.73
C ASN A 34 -7.73 15.50 51.30
N PHE A 35 -6.83 14.93 50.50
CA PHE A 35 -7.11 14.54 49.10
C PHE A 35 -8.16 13.43 48.95
N ASP A 36 -8.35 12.60 49.98
CA ASP A 36 -9.35 11.51 49.97
C ASP A 36 -10.79 12.05 50.18
N ALA A 37 -10.95 13.33 50.56
CA ALA A 37 -12.25 14.00 50.69
C ALA A 37 -12.78 14.59 49.37
N VAL A 38 -12.03 14.48 48.26
CA VAL A 38 -12.45 15.01 46.94
C VAL A 38 -13.64 14.20 46.40
N PRO A 39 -14.76 14.84 46.02
CA PRO A 39 -15.90 14.13 45.43
C PRO A 39 -15.52 13.41 44.14
N ALA A 40 -15.78 12.09 44.08
CA ALA A 40 -15.45 11.24 42.94
C ALA A 40 -15.95 11.77 41.58
N ARG A 41 -17.08 12.49 41.57
CA ARG A 41 -17.61 13.16 40.38
C ARG A 41 -16.67 14.25 39.84
N LYS A 42 -16.11 15.11 40.70
CA LYS A 42 -15.16 16.16 40.28
C LYS A 42 -13.90 15.53 39.68
N LEU A 43 -13.43 14.43 40.26
CA LEU A 43 -12.29 13.66 39.74
C LEU A 43 -12.61 13.02 38.37
N GLN A 44 -13.80 12.43 38.19
CA GLN A 44 -14.24 11.88 36.89
C GLN A 44 -14.34 12.96 35.81
N GLU A 45 -14.89 14.14 36.15
CA GLU A 45 -14.97 15.30 35.25
C GLU A 45 -13.56 15.79 34.87
N ALA A 46 -12.61 15.84 35.81
CA ALA A 46 -11.21 16.18 35.54
C ALA A 46 -10.49 15.14 34.65
N VAL A 47 -10.62 13.85 34.96
CA VAL A 47 -10.06 12.75 34.13
C VAL A 47 -10.63 12.78 32.71
N ARG A 48 -11.93 13.09 32.54
CA ARG A 48 -12.54 13.31 31.22
C ARG A 48 -11.87 14.47 30.48
N ARG A 49 -11.65 15.63 31.13
CA ARG A 49 -10.97 16.79 30.51
C ARG A 49 -9.52 16.48 30.10
N VAL A 50 -8.76 15.79 30.94
CA VAL A 50 -7.39 15.31 30.63
C VAL A 50 -7.37 14.35 29.43
N ALA A 51 -8.32 13.41 29.36
CA ALA A 51 -8.46 12.46 28.25
C ALA A 51 -8.88 13.16 26.94
N LEU A 52 -9.82 14.09 26.99
CA LEU A 52 -10.25 14.92 25.84
C LEU A 52 -9.09 15.78 25.30
N ALA A 53 -8.24 16.30 26.18
CA ALA A 53 -7.05 17.06 25.81
C ALA A 53 -5.90 16.19 25.28
N ARG A 54 -6.00 14.85 25.35
CA ARG A 54 -4.94 13.87 25.03
C ARG A 54 -3.65 14.06 25.87
N LYS A 55 -3.78 14.64 27.07
CA LYS A 55 -2.65 14.81 28.01
C LYS A 55 -2.35 13.55 28.83
N GLY A 56 -3.37 12.70 29.04
CA GLY A 56 -3.26 11.45 29.77
C GLY A 56 -4.29 10.44 29.26
N VAL A 57 -4.04 9.15 29.47
CA VAL A 57 -4.90 8.05 29.02
C VAL A 57 -5.38 7.27 30.25
N PRO A 58 -6.69 7.21 30.53
CA PRO A 58 -7.21 6.41 31.64
C PRO A 58 -6.93 4.92 31.43
N VAL A 59 -6.20 4.30 32.36
CA VAL A 59 -5.86 2.86 32.31
C VAL A 59 -6.83 2.07 33.19
N LEU A 60 -7.48 1.06 32.62
CA LEU A 60 -8.34 0.12 33.34
C LEU A 60 -7.79 -1.30 33.22
N CYS A 61 -7.98 -2.11 34.27
CA CYS A 61 -7.58 -3.52 34.27
C CYS A 61 -8.80 -4.44 34.11
N GLY A 62 -8.70 -5.42 33.21
CA GLY A 62 -9.75 -6.37 32.92
C GLY A 62 -9.23 -7.58 32.15
N SER A 63 -10.06 -8.60 32.01
CA SER A 63 -9.77 -9.82 31.25
C SER A 63 -11.04 -10.26 30.54
N SER A 64 -11.07 -10.09 29.22
CA SER A 64 -12.14 -10.58 28.33
C SER A 64 -12.29 -12.09 28.44
N LEU A 65 -11.18 -12.84 28.39
CA LEU A 65 -11.17 -14.30 28.54
C LEU A 65 -11.85 -14.81 29.82
N LYS A 66 -11.78 -14.04 30.92
CA LYS A 66 -12.42 -14.38 32.20
C LYS A 66 -13.74 -13.64 32.44
N ASN A 67 -14.24 -12.88 31.46
CA ASN A 67 -15.41 -11.99 31.55
C ASN A 67 -15.38 -11.06 32.77
N LYS A 68 -14.20 -10.55 33.16
CA LYS A 68 -14.03 -9.63 34.31
C LYS A 68 -13.57 -8.25 33.85
N GLY A 69 -14.24 -7.20 34.31
CA GLY A 69 -13.88 -5.81 33.98
C GLY A 69 -14.41 -5.30 32.63
N VAL A 70 -15.14 -6.10 31.85
CA VAL A 70 -15.70 -5.69 30.55
C VAL A 70 -16.79 -4.61 30.72
N GLN A 71 -17.69 -4.77 31.69
CA GLN A 71 -18.75 -3.77 31.97
C GLN A 71 -18.15 -2.42 32.43
N PRO A 72 -17.27 -2.35 33.45
CA PRO A 72 -16.58 -1.10 33.83
C PRO A 72 -15.79 -0.44 32.69
N LEU A 73 -15.26 -1.23 31.74
CA LEU A 73 -14.59 -0.68 30.55
C LEU A 73 -15.57 0.01 29.60
N LEU A 74 -16.77 -0.56 29.39
CA LEU A 74 -17.83 0.08 28.60
C LEU A 74 -18.34 1.36 29.28
N ASP A 75 -18.53 1.32 30.60
CA ASP A 75 -18.90 2.50 31.39
C ASP A 75 -17.83 3.60 31.25
N ALA A 76 -16.55 3.25 31.41
CA ALA A 76 -15.42 4.16 31.25
C ALA A 76 -15.27 4.74 29.83
N ILE A 77 -15.58 3.96 28.79
CA ILE A 77 -15.66 4.44 27.41
C ILE A 77 -16.67 5.59 27.29
N THR A 78 -17.88 5.43 27.86
CA THR A 78 -18.89 6.50 27.83
C THR A 78 -18.52 7.69 28.72
N ALA A 79 -17.86 7.45 29.84
CA ALA A 79 -17.47 8.47 30.81
C ALA A 79 -16.29 9.35 30.34
N TYR A 80 -15.31 8.79 29.62
CA TYR A 80 -14.04 9.49 29.32
C TYR A 80 -13.79 9.80 27.84
N LEU A 81 -14.38 9.07 26.89
CA LEU A 81 -14.18 9.35 25.47
C LEU A 81 -15.15 10.41 24.92
N PRO A 82 -14.73 11.19 23.91
CA PRO A 82 -15.57 12.22 23.31
C PRO A 82 -16.74 11.64 22.54
N ALA A 83 -17.92 12.22 22.74
CA ALA A 83 -19.06 12.06 21.85
C ALA A 83 -18.79 12.76 20.49
N PRO A 84 -19.47 12.36 19.39
CA PRO A 84 -19.19 12.88 18.06
C PRO A 84 -19.34 14.41 17.91
N ASN A 85 -20.24 15.01 18.69
CA ASN A 85 -20.49 16.46 18.77
C ASN A 85 -19.41 17.23 19.55
N GLU A 86 -18.66 16.58 20.44
CA GLU A 86 -17.56 17.21 21.19
C GLU A 86 -16.27 17.30 20.37
N ARG A 87 -16.16 16.52 19.27
CA ARG A 87 -15.02 16.59 18.35
C ARG A 87 -15.17 17.76 17.37
N ASN A 88 -14.51 18.86 17.68
CA ASN A 88 -14.27 19.96 16.75
C ASN A 88 -13.34 19.52 15.60
N HIS A 89 -13.91 18.88 14.57
CA HIS A 89 -13.26 18.78 13.26
C HIS A 89 -13.51 20.09 12.50
N ASP A 90 -12.46 20.78 12.04
CA ASP A 90 -12.62 22.04 11.27
C ASP A 90 -13.44 21.83 9.99
N LEU A 91 -13.41 20.62 9.43
CA LEU A 91 -14.25 20.19 8.32
C LEU A 91 -15.76 20.26 8.64
N VAL A 92 -16.18 19.98 9.87
CA VAL A 92 -17.60 20.15 10.27
C VAL A 92 -17.99 21.64 10.27
N ARG A 93 -17.07 22.53 10.68
CA ARG A 93 -17.28 23.99 10.66
C ARG A 93 -17.42 24.53 9.23
N TRP A 94 -16.64 24.01 8.28
CA TRP A 94 -16.66 24.46 6.89
C TRP A 94 -17.86 23.93 6.09
N TYR A 95 -18.31 22.70 6.36
CA TYR A 95 -19.48 22.12 5.70
C TYR A 95 -20.81 22.56 6.32
N LYS A 96 -20.88 22.85 7.63
CA LYS A 96 -22.11 23.24 8.33
C LYS A 96 -23.24 22.24 8.07
N ASP A 97 -24.35 22.69 7.50
CA ASP A 97 -25.55 21.91 7.21
C ASP A 97 -25.45 21.04 5.94
N ASP A 98 -24.32 21.07 5.23
CA ASP A 98 -24.07 20.14 4.14
C ASP A 98 -23.59 18.77 4.63
N LEU A 99 -24.04 17.71 3.95
CA LEU A 99 -23.53 16.36 4.16
C LEU A 99 -22.01 16.29 3.97
N CYS A 100 -21.33 15.82 5.02
CA CYS A 100 -19.93 15.41 4.98
C CYS A 100 -19.79 14.07 5.72
N ALA A 101 -19.30 13.04 5.03
CA ALA A 101 -19.05 11.71 5.60
C ALA A 101 -17.73 11.12 5.08
N LEU A 102 -17.17 10.16 5.83
CA LEU A 102 -15.88 9.52 5.57
C LEU A 102 -16.07 8.05 5.19
N ALA A 103 -15.72 7.64 3.97
CA ALA A 103 -15.65 6.21 3.63
C ALA A 103 -14.37 5.60 4.23
N PHE A 104 -14.51 4.53 5.01
CA PHE A 104 -13.38 3.93 5.75
C PHE A 104 -13.21 2.42 5.57
N LYS A 105 -14.21 1.71 5.03
CA LYS A 105 -14.09 0.28 4.70
C LYS A 105 -15.01 -0.05 3.53
N VAL A 106 -14.56 -0.95 2.67
CA VAL A 106 -15.37 -1.52 1.58
C VAL A 106 -15.33 -3.04 1.72
N VAL A 107 -16.47 -3.68 1.43
CA VAL A 107 -16.63 -5.13 1.41
C VAL A 107 -17.39 -5.48 0.14
N HIS A 108 -17.07 -6.58 -0.52
CA HIS A 108 -17.78 -7.06 -1.70
C HIS A 108 -18.76 -8.18 -1.32
N ASP A 109 -20.05 -7.95 -1.56
CA ASP A 109 -21.08 -8.97 -1.43
C ASP A 109 -21.47 -9.52 -2.81
N LYS A 110 -21.55 -10.84 -2.95
CA LYS A 110 -21.83 -11.52 -4.23
C LYS A 110 -23.18 -11.16 -4.84
N GLN A 111 -24.18 -10.81 -4.02
CA GLN A 111 -25.54 -10.49 -4.45
C GLN A 111 -25.78 -8.97 -4.52
N ARG A 112 -25.25 -8.22 -3.55
CA ARG A 112 -25.48 -6.77 -3.40
C ARG A 112 -24.39 -5.91 -4.06
N GLY A 113 -23.26 -6.49 -4.43
CA GLY A 113 -22.10 -5.79 -4.98
C GLY A 113 -21.28 -5.07 -3.89
N PRO A 114 -20.59 -3.96 -4.22
CA PRO A 114 -19.78 -3.24 -3.24
C PRO A 114 -20.63 -2.60 -2.14
N LEU A 115 -20.31 -2.96 -0.90
CA LEU A 115 -20.84 -2.47 0.35
C LEU A 115 -19.84 -1.47 0.95
N ILE A 116 -20.21 -0.19 0.97
CA ILE A 116 -19.31 0.89 1.44
C ILE A 116 -19.73 1.36 2.82
N TYR A 117 -18.85 1.19 3.80
CA TYR A 117 -18.99 1.67 5.16
C TYR A 117 -18.44 3.09 5.27
N PHE A 118 -19.26 3.99 5.81
CA PHE A 118 -18.89 5.36 6.02
C PHE A 118 -19.38 5.90 7.36
N LYS A 119 -18.63 6.86 7.91
CA LYS A 119 -18.98 7.58 9.13
C LYS A 119 -19.49 8.97 8.79
N ILE A 120 -20.69 9.31 9.25
CA ILE A 120 -21.25 10.67 9.05
C ILE A 120 -20.58 11.62 10.03
N LEU A 121 -20.03 12.73 9.53
CA LEU A 121 -19.37 13.75 10.35
C LEU A 121 -20.21 15.00 10.49
N SER A 122 -20.89 15.44 9.43
CA SER A 122 -21.87 16.52 9.48
C SER A 122 -23.18 16.16 8.79
N PHE A 123 -24.26 16.76 9.30
CA PHE A 123 -25.64 16.68 8.83
C PHE A 123 -26.35 15.31 8.99
N GLN A 124 -27.67 15.31 8.80
CA GLN A 124 -28.52 14.11 8.79
C GLN A 124 -28.73 13.64 7.34
N ILE A 125 -28.33 12.42 7.02
CA ILE A 125 -28.61 11.84 5.70
C ILE A 125 -30.07 11.42 5.65
N SER A 126 -30.77 11.77 4.56
CA SER A 126 -32.05 11.19 4.16
C SER A 126 -31.87 10.47 2.82
N PHE A 127 -32.53 9.32 2.66
CA PHE A 127 -32.40 8.36 1.54
C PHE A 127 -32.45 8.96 0.11
N ILE A 128 -33.08 10.11 -0.08
CA ILE A 128 -33.36 10.73 -1.39
C ILE A 128 -32.14 11.50 -1.96
N LEU A 129 -31.08 11.74 -1.18
CA LEU A 129 -29.97 12.61 -1.61
C LEU A 129 -29.07 11.96 -2.69
N SER A 130 -28.83 12.67 -3.80
CA SER A 130 -27.72 12.37 -4.72
C SER A 130 -26.39 12.76 -4.06
N VAL A 131 -25.35 11.94 -4.22
CA VAL A 131 -24.08 12.09 -3.51
C VAL A 131 -22.92 12.22 -4.50
N THR A 132 -21.92 13.02 -4.14
CA THR A 132 -20.69 13.21 -4.93
C THR A 132 -19.47 12.84 -4.08
N PHE A 133 -18.47 12.21 -4.69
CA PHE A 133 -17.20 11.84 -4.03
C PHE A 133 -16.12 12.87 -4.37
N LYS A 134 -15.23 13.18 -3.42
CA LYS A 134 -14.03 13.99 -3.65
C LYS A 134 -12.81 13.35 -2.97
N ASN A 135 -11.77 13.16 -3.78
CA ASN A 135 -10.54 12.46 -3.41
C ASN A 135 -9.39 13.44 -3.10
N ASN A 136 -8.37 12.98 -2.39
CA ASN A 136 -7.36 13.84 -1.73
C ASN A 136 -6.01 13.94 -2.46
N LEU A 137 -5.64 12.95 -3.29
CA LEU A 137 -4.45 13.00 -4.15
C LEU A 137 -4.84 12.80 -5.62
N LEU A 138 -4.56 13.83 -6.44
CA LEU A 138 -4.65 13.86 -7.92
C LEU A 138 -6.01 13.45 -8.56
N CYS A 139 -6.52 14.34 -9.41
CA CYS A 139 -7.59 14.10 -10.39
C CYS A 139 -9.01 13.75 -9.89
N PHE A 140 -9.91 14.73 -10.07
CA PHE A 140 -11.16 14.58 -10.85
C PHE A 140 -11.88 13.20 -10.85
N CYS A 141 -12.34 12.69 -9.69
CA CYS A 141 -13.54 11.84 -9.73
C CYS A 141 -14.76 12.74 -9.99
N HIS A 142 -15.41 12.57 -11.14
CA HIS A 142 -16.50 13.46 -11.59
C HIS A 142 -17.88 12.80 -11.64
N SER A 143 -17.99 11.57 -11.16
CA SER A 143 -19.25 10.81 -11.13
C SER A 143 -20.19 11.34 -10.04
N ARG A 144 -21.47 11.52 -10.42
CA ARG A 144 -22.59 11.64 -9.48
C ARG A 144 -23.19 10.25 -9.37
N GLU A 145 -23.09 9.62 -8.20
CA GLU A 145 -23.66 8.30 -7.99
C GLU A 145 -24.94 8.41 -7.15
N ARG A 146 -25.93 7.57 -7.46
CA ARG A 146 -27.14 7.45 -6.64
C ARG A 146 -26.98 6.28 -5.69
N MET A 147 -27.00 6.58 -4.40
CA MET A 147 -27.17 5.59 -3.35
C MET A 147 -28.48 4.81 -3.61
N SER A 148 -28.41 3.48 -3.67
CA SER A 148 -29.61 2.64 -3.85
C SER A 148 -30.20 2.13 -2.54
N GLY A 149 -29.41 2.15 -1.46
CA GLY A 149 -29.73 1.60 -0.15
C GLY A 149 -28.95 2.31 0.94
N LEU A 150 -29.60 2.56 2.08
CA LEU A 150 -28.93 2.97 3.33
C LEU A 150 -29.23 1.91 4.39
N LEU A 151 -28.17 1.33 4.94
CA LEU A 151 -28.20 0.21 5.87
C LEU A 151 -27.47 0.61 7.17
N LEU A 152 -28.02 0.21 8.31
CA LEU A 152 -27.32 0.25 9.59
C LEU A 152 -26.68 -1.14 9.84
N PRO A 153 -25.35 -1.24 9.99
CA PRO A 153 -24.70 -2.47 10.41
C PRO A 153 -24.93 -2.71 11.91
N PHE A 154 -25.58 -3.81 12.25
CA PHE A 154 -25.84 -4.25 13.63
C PHE A 154 -25.25 -5.66 13.82
N ALA A 155 -23.98 -5.70 14.22
CA ALA A 155 -23.15 -6.91 14.18
C ALA A 155 -23.21 -7.57 12.78
N ASP A 156 -23.71 -8.80 12.69
CA ASP A 156 -23.81 -9.57 11.44
C ASP A 156 -25.05 -9.23 10.59
N GLN A 157 -25.93 -8.34 11.07
CA GLN A 157 -27.19 -7.98 10.40
C GLN A 157 -27.14 -6.57 9.81
N HIS A 158 -27.80 -6.39 8.65
CA HIS A 158 -27.91 -5.10 7.98
C HIS A 158 -29.38 -4.65 7.95
N ILE A 159 -29.72 -3.58 8.66
CA ILE A 159 -31.09 -3.07 8.82
C ILE A 159 -31.30 -1.88 7.89
N GLU A 160 -32.30 -1.92 7.01
CA GLU A 160 -32.63 -0.78 6.12
C GLU A 160 -33.22 0.39 6.91
N ILE A 161 -32.71 1.60 6.65
CA ILE A 161 -33.08 2.83 7.35
C ILE A 161 -33.30 3.99 6.37
N SER A 162 -34.27 4.85 6.67
CA SER A 162 -34.64 5.98 5.82
C SER A 162 -33.79 7.24 6.04
N SER A 163 -33.23 7.41 7.24
CA SER A 163 -32.32 8.51 7.57
C SER A 163 -31.37 8.15 8.72
N LEU A 164 -30.24 8.86 8.82
CA LEU A 164 -29.24 8.68 9.89
C LEU A 164 -28.63 10.04 10.28
N SER A 165 -28.49 10.30 11.58
CA SER A 165 -27.88 11.54 12.11
C SER A 165 -26.35 11.47 12.17
N ALA A 166 -25.72 12.65 12.26
CA ALA A 166 -24.27 12.81 12.36
C ALA A 166 -23.65 12.03 13.54
N GLY A 167 -22.42 11.56 13.36
CA GLY A 167 -21.67 10.74 14.32
C GLY A 167 -21.84 9.24 14.14
N ASN A 168 -22.95 8.79 13.54
CA ASN A 168 -23.23 7.38 13.29
C ASN A 168 -22.45 6.82 12.09
N ILE A 169 -22.37 5.48 12.05
CA ILE A 169 -21.81 4.72 10.94
C ILE A 169 -22.97 4.15 10.12
N ALA A 170 -22.89 4.25 8.80
CA ALA A 170 -23.83 3.63 7.88
C ALA A 170 -23.09 2.82 6.81
N LEU A 171 -23.87 1.96 6.17
CA LEU A 171 -23.50 1.17 5.02
C LEU A 171 -24.37 1.60 3.82
N THR A 172 -23.78 1.68 2.63
CA THR A 172 -24.52 1.91 1.38
C THR A 172 -24.20 0.86 0.32
N VAL A 173 -25.15 0.70 -0.61
CA VAL A 173 -25.16 -0.27 -1.70
C VAL A 173 -25.25 0.46 -3.05
N GLY A 174 -24.76 -0.18 -4.11
CA GLY A 174 -25.04 0.22 -5.50
C GLY A 174 -24.03 1.16 -6.15
N LEU A 175 -22.97 1.53 -5.44
CA LEU A 175 -21.92 2.43 -5.91
C LEU A 175 -20.90 1.69 -6.80
N LYS A 176 -21.22 1.56 -8.09
CA LYS A 176 -20.49 0.71 -9.04
C LYS A 176 -19.16 1.31 -9.52
N GLN A 177 -19.07 2.64 -9.61
CA GLN A 177 -17.92 3.34 -10.17
C GLN A 177 -16.97 3.91 -9.10
N VAL A 178 -17.25 3.65 -7.82
CA VAL A 178 -16.24 3.70 -6.75
C VAL A 178 -15.23 2.57 -6.96
N LYS A 179 -14.32 2.83 -7.89
CA LYS A 179 -13.11 2.06 -8.16
C LYS A 179 -12.02 2.65 -7.28
N LEU A 180 -11.74 2.00 -6.14
CA LEU A 180 -10.64 2.35 -5.23
C LEU A 180 -9.26 2.05 -5.81
N THR A 181 -9.08 2.29 -7.13
CA THR A 181 -7.77 2.36 -7.79
C THR A 181 -7.11 3.73 -7.65
N LEU A 182 -7.80 4.71 -7.05
CA LEU A 182 -7.24 6.01 -6.68
C LEU A 182 -7.84 6.58 -5.38
N THR A 183 -9.07 6.20 -5.03
CA THR A 183 -9.67 6.58 -3.75
C THR A 183 -9.15 5.67 -2.64
N VAL A 184 -8.70 6.28 -1.55
CA VAL A 184 -8.10 5.60 -0.39
C VAL A 184 -9.12 5.56 0.74
N THR A 185 -9.00 4.61 1.67
CA THR A 185 -9.62 4.68 3.00
C THR A 185 -9.37 6.07 3.61
N GLY A 186 -10.39 6.95 3.60
CA GLY A 186 -10.10 8.39 3.61
C GLY A 186 -11.05 9.28 2.79
N ASP A 187 -11.78 8.69 1.84
CA ASP A 187 -12.65 9.41 0.92
C ASP A 187 -13.72 10.29 1.59
N THR A 188 -13.81 11.55 1.16
CA THR A 188 -14.87 12.47 1.62
C THR A 188 -16.08 12.40 0.69
N ILE A 189 -17.18 11.94 1.28
CA ILE A 189 -18.52 11.88 0.70
C ILE A 189 -19.24 13.20 0.96
N VAL A 190 -19.74 13.87 -0.09
CA VAL A 190 -20.38 15.20 0.01
C VAL A 190 -21.75 15.28 -0.69
N SER A 191 -22.61 16.19 -0.24
CA SER A 191 -23.93 16.46 -0.86
C SER A 191 -23.81 16.85 -2.35
N SER A 192 -22.88 17.75 -2.68
CA SER A 192 -22.74 18.28 -4.03
C SER A 192 -21.37 18.93 -4.28
N LYS A 193 -21.01 19.08 -5.56
CA LYS A 193 -19.84 19.89 -5.96
C LYS A 193 -19.92 21.35 -5.50
N ALA A 194 -21.14 21.91 -5.40
CA ALA A 194 -21.37 23.28 -4.94
C ALA A 194 -21.07 23.42 -3.43
N SER A 195 -21.52 22.45 -2.62
CA SER A 195 -21.18 22.37 -1.20
C SER A 195 -19.66 22.31 -0.98
N ALA A 196 -18.96 21.38 -1.65
CA ALA A 196 -17.51 21.26 -1.51
C ALA A 196 -16.78 22.54 -1.93
N ALA A 197 -17.24 23.23 -2.98
CA ALA A 197 -16.70 24.53 -3.38
C ALA A 197 -16.99 25.65 -2.36
N ALA A 198 -18.16 25.64 -1.72
CA ALA A 198 -18.52 26.59 -0.66
C ALA A 198 -17.69 26.36 0.61
N ALA A 199 -17.48 25.10 1.02
CA ALA A 199 -16.58 24.75 2.12
C ALA A 199 -15.15 25.22 1.85
N VAL A 200 -14.63 24.98 0.64
CA VAL A 200 -13.29 25.45 0.24
C VAL A 200 -13.14 26.96 0.35
N ARG A 201 -14.12 27.74 -0.12
CA ARG A 201 -14.10 29.21 -0.03
C ARG A 201 -14.12 29.71 1.43
N ARG A 202 -14.89 29.06 2.31
CA ARG A 202 -14.97 29.44 3.74
C ARG A 202 -13.62 29.30 4.43
N ALA A 203 -12.93 28.19 4.21
CA ALA A 203 -11.64 27.93 4.84
C ALA A 203 -10.50 28.79 4.28
N GLN A 204 -10.50 29.09 2.97
CA GLN A 204 -9.53 30.02 2.39
C GLN A 204 -9.67 31.43 2.99
N ASN A 205 -10.90 31.88 3.26
CA ASN A 205 -11.15 33.16 3.94
C ASN A 205 -10.69 33.17 5.40
N GLU A 206 -10.78 32.05 6.13
CA GLU A 206 -10.26 31.94 7.50
C GLU A 206 -8.72 31.85 7.55
N ALA A 207 -8.12 31.10 6.62
CA ALA A 207 -6.66 30.97 6.50
C ALA A 207 -5.97 32.30 6.17
N GLY A 208 -6.61 33.16 5.37
CA GLY A 208 -6.11 34.50 5.05
C GLY A 208 -5.96 35.45 6.25
N ASN A 209 -6.52 35.09 7.42
CA ASN A 209 -6.53 35.94 8.61
C ASN A 209 -5.55 35.48 9.71
N LYS A 210 -4.74 34.43 9.46
CA LYS A 210 -3.68 33.96 10.37
C LYS A 210 -2.34 33.84 9.63
N SER A 211 -1.51 34.88 9.73
CA SER A 211 -0.12 34.81 9.28
C SER A 211 0.71 33.87 10.17
N SER A 212 1.66 33.18 9.52
CA SER A 212 2.80 32.45 10.10
C SER A 212 2.52 31.37 11.16
N SER A 213 2.43 30.10 10.72
CA SER A 213 3.50 29.10 10.97
C SER A 213 3.20 27.76 10.29
N HIS A 214 4.19 27.20 9.61
CA HIS A 214 4.21 25.90 8.92
C HIS A 214 3.24 25.67 7.74
N ARG A 215 3.81 25.16 6.65
CA ARG A 215 3.14 24.87 5.38
C ARG A 215 2.50 23.48 5.42
N GLU A 216 1.26 23.41 5.87
CA GLU A 216 0.33 22.40 5.35
C GLU A 216 -0.70 23.13 4.49
N SER A 217 -0.55 22.99 3.17
CA SER A 217 -1.50 23.55 2.20
C SER A 217 -2.86 22.89 2.43
N SER A 218 -3.76 23.60 3.10
CA SER A 218 -4.99 23.07 3.69
C SER A 218 -5.85 22.30 2.68
N SER A 219 -5.72 20.96 2.67
CA SER A 219 -6.65 20.14 1.91
C SER A 219 -7.99 20.08 2.63
N LEU A 220 -9.00 20.60 1.96
CA LEU A 220 -10.39 20.64 2.39
C LEU A 220 -11.14 19.34 2.07
N VAL A 221 -10.45 18.24 2.35
CA VAL A 221 -10.84 16.84 2.18
C VAL A 221 -10.23 16.13 3.38
N LEU A 222 -10.98 15.26 4.04
CA LEU A 222 -10.51 14.51 5.20
C LEU A 222 -9.17 13.85 4.88
N ALA A 223 -8.16 14.09 5.73
CA ALA A 223 -6.85 13.45 5.57
C ALA A 223 -7.06 11.94 5.46
N GLY A 224 -6.68 11.38 4.30
CA GLY A 224 -6.81 9.95 4.08
C GLY A 224 -5.84 9.19 4.98
N VAL A 225 -6.14 7.92 5.22
CA VAL A 225 -5.16 7.04 5.85
C VAL A 225 -4.04 6.81 4.84
N GLU A 226 -2.81 7.20 5.17
CA GLU A 226 -1.65 6.84 4.37
C GLU A 226 -1.51 5.31 4.39
N VAL A 227 -1.66 4.70 3.21
CA VAL A 227 -1.53 3.25 3.05
C VAL A 227 -0.05 2.93 2.88
N PRO A 228 0.55 2.08 3.74
CA PRO A 228 1.95 1.71 3.60
C PRO A 228 2.18 0.91 2.32
N GLU A 229 3.40 0.99 1.80
CA GLU A 229 3.83 0.22 0.64
C GLU A 229 3.86 -1.30 0.95
N PRO A 230 3.51 -2.16 -0.01
CA PRO A 230 3.65 -3.60 0.15
C PRO A 230 5.12 -4.01 0.17
N VAL A 231 5.48 -4.92 1.07
CA VAL A 231 6.86 -5.38 1.33
C VAL A 231 7.09 -6.86 0.97
N PHE A 232 6.04 -7.58 0.62
CA PHE A 232 6.10 -8.99 0.19
C PHE A 232 5.47 -9.14 -1.19
N PHE A 233 6.11 -9.93 -2.04
CA PHE A 233 5.77 -10.09 -3.45
C PHE A 233 5.83 -11.58 -3.82
N CYS A 234 4.81 -12.07 -4.52
CA CYS A 234 4.79 -13.43 -5.08
C CYS A 234 4.06 -13.46 -6.42
N SER A 235 4.30 -14.49 -7.24
CA SER A 235 3.42 -14.75 -8.38
C SER A 235 2.13 -15.43 -7.91
N ILE A 236 1.03 -15.17 -8.62
CA ILE A 236 -0.23 -15.89 -8.47
C ILE A 236 -0.73 -16.36 -9.84
N GLU A 237 -1.00 -17.66 -9.97
CA GLU A 237 -1.39 -18.28 -11.21
C GLU A 237 -2.76 -18.97 -11.07
N PRO A 238 -3.68 -18.82 -12.05
CA PRO A 238 -4.95 -19.54 -12.06
C PRO A 238 -4.72 -21.03 -12.38
N PRO A 239 -5.63 -21.93 -11.99
CA PRO A 239 -5.46 -23.37 -12.23
C PRO A 239 -5.61 -23.72 -13.72
N THR A 240 -6.31 -22.89 -14.49
CA THR A 240 -6.45 -22.97 -15.94
C THR A 240 -6.59 -21.57 -16.54
N LEU A 241 -6.15 -21.40 -17.80
CA LEU A 241 -6.29 -20.13 -18.53
C LEU A 241 -7.74 -19.64 -18.64
N ALA A 242 -8.71 -20.55 -18.62
CA ALA A 242 -10.14 -20.20 -18.64
C ALA A 242 -10.59 -19.42 -17.38
N LYS A 243 -9.96 -19.67 -16.22
CA LYS A 243 -10.24 -18.94 -14.96
C LYS A 243 -9.43 -17.65 -14.79
N LEU A 244 -8.62 -17.24 -15.78
CA LEU A 244 -7.80 -16.03 -15.68
C LEU A 244 -8.67 -14.77 -15.49
N ALA A 245 -9.73 -14.61 -16.30
CA ALA A 245 -10.65 -13.48 -16.18
C ALA A 245 -11.41 -13.45 -14.85
N ASP A 246 -11.78 -14.63 -14.30
CA ASP A 246 -12.42 -14.75 -12.99
C ASP A 246 -11.44 -14.36 -11.86
N LEU A 247 -10.17 -14.76 -11.99
CA LEU A 247 -9.11 -14.39 -11.04
C LEU A 247 -8.81 -12.89 -11.10
N GLU A 248 -8.68 -12.30 -12.28
CA GLU A 248 -8.56 -10.84 -12.45
C GLU A 248 -9.75 -10.11 -11.83
N HIS A 249 -10.98 -10.62 -11.99
CA HIS A 249 -12.16 -10.04 -11.36
C HIS A 249 -12.09 -10.13 -9.83
N ALA A 250 -11.75 -11.30 -9.27
CA ALA A 250 -11.58 -11.50 -7.83
C ALA A 250 -10.51 -10.57 -7.25
N LEU A 251 -9.34 -10.49 -7.87
CA LEU A 251 -8.24 -9.61 -7.49
C LEU A 251 -8.61 -8.12 -7.59
N ASN A 252 -9.41 -7.72 -8.58
CA ASN A 252 -9.94 -6.36 -8.70
C ASN A 252 -11.01 -6.02 -7.66
N CYS A 253 -11.65 -7.01 -7.06
CA CYS A 253 -12.57 -6.82 -5.93
C CYS A 253 -11.79 -6.75 -4.61
N LEU A 254 -10.86 -7.69 -4.37
CA LEU A 254 -10.04 -7.74 -3.16
C LEU A 254 -9.17 -6.48 -2.97
N GLN A 255 -8.56 -5.94 -4.03
CA GLN A 255 -7.84 -4.66 -3.98
C GLN A 255 -8.72 -3.45 -3.59
N ARG A 256 -10.05 -3.52 -3.76
CA ARG A 256 -10.95 -2.43 -3.30
C ARG A 256 -11.24 -2.52 -1.81
N GLU A 257 -11.16 -3.71 -1.24
CA GLU A 257 -11.39 -3.93 0.19
C GLU A 257 -10.12 -3.68 1.00
N GLU A 258 -8.98 -4.11 0.48
CA GLU A 258 -7.66 -4.03 1.09
C GLU A 258 -6.72 -3.13 0.25
N PRO A 259 -6.69 -1.80 0.50
CA PRO A 259 -5.86 -0.87 -0.27
C PRO A 259 -4.34 -1.15 -0.20
N SER A 260 -3.89 -1.91 0.79
CA SER A 260 -2.49 -2.34 0.93
C SER A 260 -2.10 -3.44 -0.07
N LEU A 261 -3.09 -4.14 -0.62
CA LEU A 261 -2.89 -5.13 -1.68
C LEU A 261 -2.73 -4.39 -3.01
N LYS A 262 -1.60 -4.60 -3.69
CA LYS A 262 -1.39 -4.11 -5.06
C LYS A 262 -1.18 -5.31 -5.99
N VAL A 263 -1.89 -5.35 -7.12
CA VAL A 263 -1.66 -6.35 -8.17
C VAL A 263 -0.98 -5.68 -9.35
N ARG A 264 0.10 -6.30 -9.85
CA ARG A 264 0.86 -5.85 -11.01
C ARG A 264 0.98 -7.00 -12.00
N THR A 265 0.98 -6.71 -13.29
CA THR A 265 1.38 -7.68 -14.30
C THR A 265 2.81 -7.35 -14.72
N ASP A 266 3.70 -8.33 -14.70
CA ASP A 266 5.07 -8.16 -15.15
C ASP A 266 5.12 -8.19 -16.70
N PRO A 267 5.69 -7.18 -17.37
CA PRO A 267 5.67 -7.10 -18.83
C PRO A 267 6.62 -8.10 -19.50
N ASP A 268 7.62 -8.63 -18.79
CA ASP A 268 8.64 -9.54 -19.32
C ASP A 268 8.24 -11.02 -19.20
N SER A 269 7.84 -11.44 -18.00
CA SER A 269 7.38 -12.82 -17.74
C SER A 269 5.88 -13.04 -18.04
N GLY A 270 5.09 -11.96 -18.11
CA GLY A 270 3.63 -12.04 -18.20
C GLY A 270 2.95 -12.50 -16.91
N GLN A 271 3.69 -12.73 -15.82
CA GLN A 271 3.12 -13.20 -14.56
C GLN A 271 2.27 -12.13 -13.87
N THR A 272 1.21 -12.57 -13.18
CA THR A 272 0.47 -11.72 -12.24
C THR A 272 1.19 -11.74 -10.89
N ILE A 273 1.69 -10.59 -10.47
CA ILE A 273 2.38 -10.36 -9.21
C ILE A 273 1.40 -9.80 -8.18
N LEU A 274 1.32 -10.48 -7.05
CA LEU A 274 0.56 -10.08 -5.88
C LEU A 274 1.51 -9.43 -4.86
N CYS A 275 1.23 -8.19 -4.47
CA CYS A 275 2.03 -7.40 -3.54
C CYS A 275 1.23 -7.13 -2.27
N GLY A 276 1.76 -7.45 -1.08
CA GLY A 276 1.10 -7.22 0.20
C GLY A 276 2.05 -6.86 1.35
N MET A 277 1.51 -6.62 2.54
CA MET A 277 2.29 -6.20 3.73
C MET A 277 3.10 -7.33 4.41
N GLY A 278 3.03 -8.55 3.87
CA GLY A 278 3.69 -9.73 4.43
C GLY A 278 3.04 -11.04 3.97
N GLU A 279 3.73 -12.14 4.24
CA GLU A 279 3.34 -13.51 3.91
C GLU A 279 1.92 -13.86 4.41
N LEU A 280 1.64 -13.68 5.71
CA LEU A 280 0.30 -13.93 6.28
C LEU A 280 -0.83 -13.13 5.62
N ASN A 281 -0.57 -11.90 5.15
CA ASN A 281 -1.57 -11.11 4.41
C ASN A 281 -1.90 -11.82 3.08
N ILE A 282 -0.87 -12.26 2.36
CA ILE A 282 -1.04 -13.03 1.12
C ILE A 282 -1.72 -14.39 1.36
N GLU A 283 -1.38 -15.12 2.43
CA GLU A 283 -2.05 -16.37 2.80
C GLU A 283 -3.55 -16.17 3.04
N ILE A 284 -3.94 -15.11 3.76
CA ILE A 284 -5.34 -14.76 3.99
C ILE A 284 -6.01 -14.42 2.64
N ILE A 285 -5.38 -13.62 1.78
CA ILE A 285 -5.93 -13.29 0.46
C ILE A 285 -6.08 -14.54 -0.43
N HIS A 286 -5.14 -15.48 -0.38
CA HIS A 286 -5.21 -16.76 -1.11
C HIS A 286 -6.37 -17.64 -0.64
N ASP A 287 -6.50 -17.82 0.68
CA ASP A 287 -7.61 -18.57 1.29
C ASP A 287 -8.97 -17.89 1.04
N ARG A 288 -9.02 -16.55 1.01
CA ARG A 288 -10.20 -15.78 0.57
C ARG A 288 -10.54 -16.02 -0.89
N ILE A 289 -9.57 -16.00 -1.82
CA ILE A 289 -9.80 -16.34 -3.24
C ILE A 289 -10.41 -17.75 -3.36
N LYS A 290 -9.90 -18.72 -2.58
CA LYS A 290 -10.44 -20.08 -2.56
C LYS A 290 -11.87 -20.14 -1.99
N LYS A 291 -12.13 -19.55 -0.83
CA LYS A 291 -13.43 -19.61 -0.12
C LYS A 291 -14.51 -18.76 -0.77
N GLU A 292 -14.18 -17.55 -1.19
CA GLU A 292 -15.13 -16.57 -1.71
C GLU A 292 -15.34 -16.77 -3.22
N TYR A 293 -14.28 -16.99 -4.01
CA TYR A 293 -14.39 -17.04 -5.47
C TYR A 293 -14.34 -18.47 -6.04
N ASN A 294 -14.05 -19.50 -5.23
CA ASN A 294 -13.94 -20.90 -5.67
C ASN A 294 -12.90 -21.10 -6.80
N ILE A 295 -11.79 -20.37 -6.69
CA ILE A 295 -10.63 -20.46 -7.59
C ILE A 295 -9.47 -21.02 -6.76
N GLU A 296 -9.03 -22.24 -7.08
CA GLU A 296 -7.81 -22.80 -6.53
C GLU A 296 -6.62 -22.21 -7.30
N THR A 297 -5.97 -21.20 -6.72
CA THR A 297 -4.79 -20.56 -7.32
C THR A 297 -3.51 -21.16 -6.78
N HIS A 298 -2.42 -21.05 -7.55
CA HIS A 298 -1.08 -21.43 -7.13
C HIS A 298 -0.26 -20.17 -6.84
N LEU A 299 0.42 -20.15 -5.70
CA LEU A 299 1.39 -19.11 -5.36
C LEU A 299 2.79 -19.62 -5.71
N GLY A 300 3.61 -18.75 -6.27
CA GLY A 300 5.00 -19.07 -6.63
C GLY A 300 5.98 -17.96 -6.27
N PRO A 301 7.30 -18.26 -6.27
CA PRO A 301 8.32 -17.23 -6.25
C PRO A 301 8.24 -16.39 -7.53
N LEU A 302 8.64 -15.12 -7.45
CA LEU A 302 8.78 -14.28 -8.64
C LEU A 302 9.83 -14.86 -9.60
N GLN A 303 9.52 -14.86 -10.90
CA GLN A 303 10.54 -15.07 -11.91
C GLN A 303 11.43 -13.81 -12.00
N VAL A 304 12.75 -14.03 -11.96
CA VAL A 304 13.73 -12.95 -12.11
C VAL A 304 13.90 -12.68 -13.61
N ALA A 305 13.57 -11.45 -14.04
CA ALA A 305 13.69 -11.02 -15.43
C ALA A 305 15.16 -10.72 -15.81
N TYR A 306 15.95 -11.77 -16.00
CA TYR A 306 17.33 -11.69 -16.52
C TYR A 306 17.39 -11.10 -17.94
N ARG A 307 18.56 -10.57 -18.32
CA ARG A 307 18.86 -10.08 -19.67
C ARG A 307 20.18 -10.67 -20.15
N ASP A 308 20.41 -10.69 -21.45
CA ASP A 308 21.74 -10.97 -21.99
C ASP A 308 22.44 -9.67 -22.43
N THR A 309 23.76 -9.64 -22.41
CA THR A 309 24.57 -8.60 -23.06
C THR A 309 25.77 -9.21 -23.78
N ILE A 310 26.53 -8.38 -24.50
CA ILE A 310 27.74 -8.80 -25.22
C ILE A 310 29.01 -8.32 -24.54
N LEU A 311 30.06 -9.13 -24.62
CA LEU A 311 31.39 -8.81 -24.07
C LEU A 311 32.27 -8.03 -25.05
N GLN A 312 32.12 -8.27 -26.36
CA GLN A 312 32.99 -7.71 -27.39
C GLN A 312 32.20 -7.24 -28.61
N SER A 313 32.80 -6.37 -29.44
CA SER A 313 32.22 -6.00 -30.73
C SER A 313 32.46 -7.10 -31.76
N ALA A 314 31.40 -7.61 -32.39
CA ALA A 314 31.49 -8.57 -33.49
C ALA A 314 30.79 -8.05 -34.76
N THR A 315 31.27 -8.51 -35.92
CA THR A 315 30.67 -8.23 -37.23
C THR A 315 30.30 -9.55 -37.88
N ALA A 316 29.09 -9.64 -38.45
CA ALA A 316 28.66 -10.79 -39.24
C ALA A 316 28.03 -10.33 -40.55
N SER A 317 28.10 -11.20 -41.55
CA SER A 317 27.37 -11.10 -42.81
C SER A 317 26.57 -12.38 -43.04
N ASP A 318 25.46 -12.20 -43.75
CA ASP A 318 24.51 -13.26 -44.09
C ASP A 318 23.82 -12.91 -45.41
N THR A 319 23.47 -13.93 -46.20
CA THR A 319 22.86 -13.79 -47.53
C THR A 319 21.62 -14.66 -47.61
N LEU A 320 20.59 -14.12 -48.27
CA LEU A 320 19.32 -14.82 -48.47
C LEU A 320 18.89 -14.69 -49.92
N ASP A 321 19.02 -15.78 -50.66
CA ASP A 321 18.52 -15.87 -52.04
C ASP A 321 17.00 -15.65 -52.02
N ARG A 322 16.51 -14.68 -52.82
CA ARG A 322 15.10 -14.22 -53.01
C ARG A 322 14.69 -12.82 -52.47
N THR A 323 15.56 -11.80 -52.45
CA THR A 323 15.24 -10.49 -53.10
C THR A 323 14.46 -9.28 -52.41
N LEU A 324 13.42 -8.66 -53.03
CA LEU A 324 12.89 -7.23 -52.97
C LEU A 324 13.16 -6.26 -51.80
N GLY A 325 13.59 -5.07 -52.20
CA GLY A 325 12.84 -3.82 -51.98
C GLY A 325 13.17 -3.04 -50.72
N GLU A 326 13.24 -1.71 -50.83
CA GLU A 326 13.62 -0.81 -49.74
C GLU A 326 12.61 -0.85 -48.58
N LYS A 327 12.99 -1.54 -47.50
CA LYS A 327 12.13 -1.79 -46.33
C LYS A 327 12.94 -1.57 -45.06
N ARG A 328 13.28 -0.31 -44.75
CA ARG A 328 14.00 0.07 -43.53
C ARG A 328 13.32 -0.46 -42.26
N GLU A 329 11.99 -0.40 -42.22
CA GLU A 329 11.18 -0.95 -41.12
C GLU A 329 11.33 -2.48 -40.96
N ALA A 330 11.51 -3.24 -42.06
CA ALA A 330 11.76 -4.68 -41.99
C ALA A 330 13.12 -4.99 -41.34
N VAL A 331 14.13 -4.16 -41.62
CA VAL A 331 15.46 -4.27 -41.05
C VAL A 331 15.43 -3.92 -39.55
N GLU A 332 14.77 -2.82 -39.17
CA GLU A 332 14.60 -2.43 -37.76
C GLU A 332 13.80 -3.48 -36.97
N ASN A 333 12.76 -4.07 -37.57
CA ASN A 333 12.01 -5.17 -36.95
C ASN A 333 12.85 -6.46 -36.85
N GLY A 334 13.70 -6.78 -37.83
CA GLY A 334 14.62 -7.92 -37.77
C GLY A 334 15.67 -7.78 -36.66
N VAL A 335 16.21 -6.57 -36.45
CA VAL A 335 17.10 -6.28 -35.31
C VAL A 335 16.36 -6.42 -33.98
N ARG A 336 15.14 -5.87 -33.86
CA ARG A 336 14.31 -6.01 -32.65
C ARG A 336 13.99 -7.47 -32.33
N SER A 337 13.66 -8.28 -33.34
CA SER A 337 13.41 -9.72 -33.15
C SER A 337 14.66 -10.47 -32.67
N ALA A 338 15.86 -10.13 -33.14
CA ALA A 338 17.09 -10.73 -32.63
C ALA A 338 17.38 -10.33 -31.17
N TYR A 339 17.05 -9.10 -30.77
CA TYR A 339 17.18 -8.68 -29.36
C TYR A 339 16.22 -9.39 -28.39
N LEU A 340 15.21 -10.12 -28.87
CA LEU A 340 14.40 -10.99 -28.00
C LEU A 340 15.06 -12.34 -27.69
N GLN A 341 16.15 -12.70 -28.39
CA GLN A 341 16.86 -13.97 -28.21
C GLN A 341 18.36 -13.74 -27.99
N GLY A 342 18.76 -13.68 -26.72
CA GLY A 342 20.14 -13.51 -26.31
C GLY A 342 21.07 -14.69 -26.66
N PRO A 343 22.38 -14.44 -26.76
CA PRO A 343 23.37 -15.45 -27.16
C PRO A 343 23.64 -16.56 -26.13
N VAL A 344 23.30 -16.37 -24.84
CA VAL A 344 23.64 -17.32 -23.75
C VAL A 344 22.44 -18.21 -23.41
N LEU A 345 21.39 -17.60 -22.83
CA LEU A 345 20.21 -18.29 -22.31
C LEU A 345 18.93 -17.94 -23.10
N GLY A 346 19.06 -17.14 -24.15
CA GLY A 346 17.92 -16.66 -24.94
C GLY A 346 17.16 -15.51 -24.29
N PHE A 347 17.68 -14.91 -23.20
CA PHE A 347 17.06 -13.75 -22.57
C PHE A 347 17.11 -12.50 -23.46
N PRO A 348 16.20 -11.52 -23.29
CA PRO A 348 16.24 -10.30 -24.06
C PRO A 348 17.55 -9.52 -23.87
N VAL A 349 18.08 -8.99 -24.97
CA VAL A 349 19.41 -8.36 -25.03
C VAL A 349 19.35 -6.89 -24.62
N GLN A 350 20.23 -6.47 -23.71
CA GLN A 350 20.34 -5.10 -23.21
C GLN A 350 21.76 -4.54 -23.36
N GLY A 351 21.88 -3.22 -23.52
CA GLY A 351 23.17 -2.51 -23.60
C GLY A 351 23.87 -2.54 -24.97
N VAL A 352 23.22 -3.06 -26.01
CA VAL A 352 23.85 -3.28 -27.32
C VAL A 352 23.46 -2.20 -28.34
N LYS A 353 24.48 -1.69 -29.07
CA LYS A 353 24.32 -0.76 -30.19
C LYS A 353 24.61 -1.46 -31.52
N THR A 354 23.62 -1.54 -32.40
CA THR A 354 23.79 -2.04 -33.77
C THR A 354 24.28 -0.94 -34.72
N VAL A 355 25.15 -1.30 -35.66
CA VAL A 355 25.45 -0.48 -36.84
C VAL A 355 25.39 -1.38 -38.07
N ILE A 356 24.51 -1.05 -39.00
CA ILE A 356 24.33 -1.82 -40.24
C ILE A 356 25.18 -1.16 -41.32
N GLN A 357 26.26 -1.83 -41.72
CA GLN A 357 27.24 -1.28 -42.66
C GLN A 357 26.75 -1.32 -44.12
N HIS A 358 26.13 -2.42 -44.53
CA HIS A 358 25.68 -2.65 -45.89
C HIS A 358 24.50 -3.63 -45.92
N VAL A 359 23.51 -3.38 -46.77
CA VAL A 359 22.38 -4.28 -47.03
C VAL A 359 22.13 -4.31 -48.53
N SER A 360 22.40 -5.46 -49.16
CA SER A 360 22.05 -5.72 -50.56
C SER A 360 20.70 -6.44 -50.64
N LEU A 361 19.75 -5.89 -51.40
CA LEU A 361 18.44 -6.47 -51.64
C LEU A 361 18.22 -6.58 -53.15
N GLU A 362 18.02 -7.80 -53.66
CA GLU A 362 17.63 -8.03 -55.06
C GLU A 362 16.11 -7.75 -55.27
N PRO A 363 15.46 -7.99 -56.43
CA PRO A 363 13.99 -7.78 -56.65
C PRO A 363 13.04 -9.03 -56.50
N GLY A 364 12.07 -9.03 -55.56
CA GLY A 364 11.05 -10.11 -55.25
C GLY A 364 10.58 -10.43 -53.77
N THR A 365 11.42 -10.54 -52.71
CA THR A 365 11.07 -10.83 -51.27
C THR A 365 9.79 -10.20 -50.70
N SER A 366 9.27 -10.89 -49.69
CA SER A 366 8.46 -10.32 -48.61
C SER A 366 9.27 -9.58 -47.52
N VAL A 367 8.60 -8.67 -46.82
CA VAL A 367 9.08 -7.98 -45.60
C VAL A 367 9.60 -8.97 -44.55
N ALA A 368 8.90 -10.09 -44.38
CA ALA A 368 9.25 -11.13 -43.39
C ALA A 368 10.60 -11.81 -43.69
N MET A 369 10.93 -12.05 -44.95
CA MET A 369 12.21 -12.67 -45.35
C MET A 369 13.41 -11.74 -45.04
N VAL A 370 13.26 -10.43 -45.27
CA VAL A 370 14.27 -9.43 -44.90
C VAL A 370 14.47 -9.40 -43.38
N SER A 371 13.39 -9.32 -42.61
CA SER A 371 13.44 -9.35 -41.14
C SER A 371 14.10 -10.63 -40.61
N ALA A 372 13.74 -11.79 -41.16
CA ALA A 372 14.32 -13.07 -40.77
C ALA A 372 15.83 -13.19 -41.09
N CYS A 373 16.27 -12.68 -42.24
CA CYS A 373 17.70 -12.65 -42.60
C CYS A 373 18.49 -11.73 -41.66
N VAL A 374 17.98 -10.51 -41.41
CA VAL A 374 18.61 -9.56 -40.48
C VAL A 374 18.67 -10.16 -39.06
N SER A 375 17.60 -10.82 -38.61
CA SER A 375 17.57 -11.50 -37.32
C SER A 375 18.62 -12.62 -37.24
N ARG A 376 18.70 -13.48 -38.27
CA ARG A 376 19.70 -14.57 -38.36
C ARG A 376 21.14 -14.05 -38.36
N CYS A 377 21.40 -12.98 -39.11
CA CYS A 377 22.69 -12.29 -39.14
C CYS A 377 23.06 -11.72 -37.77
N MET A 378 22.09 -11.06 -37.10
CA MET A 378 22.26 -10.53 -35.75
C MET A 378 22.53 -11.63 -34.73
N LEU A 379 21.79 -12.74 -34.74
CA LEU A 379 22.05 -13.88 -33.85
C LEU A 379 23.44 -14.49 -34.06
N LYS A 380 23.94 -14.50 -35.31
CA LYS A 380 25.32 -14.91 -35.63
C LYS A 380 26.35 -13.92 -35.08
N ALA A 381 26.11 -12.61 -35.20
CA ALA A 381 26.96 -11.59 -34.59
C ALA A 381 26.98 -11.67 -33.05
N LEU A 382 25.81 -11.80 -32.42
CA LEU A 382 25.67 -11.92 -30.96
C LEU A 382 26.40 -13.16 -30.41
N LYS A 383 26.36 -14.29 -31.12
CA LYS A 383 27.14 -15.49 -30.74
C LYS A 383 28.65 -15.30 -30.86
N LEU A 384 29.11 -14.57 -31.88
CA LEU A 384 30.54 -14.25 -32.06
C LEU A 384 31.05 -13.21 -31.06
N ALA A 385 30.18 -12.34 -30.57
CA ALA A 385 30.50 -11.27 -29.62
C ALA A 385 30.84 -11.75 -28.20
N GLY A 386 30.50 -13.01 -27.87
CA GLY A 386 30.53 -13.54 -26.52
C GLY A 386 29.41 -12.95 -25.67
N GLY A 387 28.64 -13.80 -24.99
CA GLY A 387 27.51 -13.38 -24.16
C GLY A 387 27.79 -13.43 -22.67
N GLN A 388 27.22 -12.50 -21.91
CA GLN A 388 27.14 -12.54 -20.46
C GLN A 388 25.69 -12.26 -20.02
N VAL A 389 25.24 -12.93 -18.97
CA VAL A 389 23.90 -12.69 -18.39
C VAL A 389 23.98 -11.50 -17.42
N LEU A 390 23.01 -10.60 -17.50
CA LEU A 390 22.77 -9.54 -16.54
C LEU A 390 21.67 -9.96 -15.57
N GLU A 391 21.89 -9.73 -14.27
CA GLU A 391 20.86 -9.86 -13.24
C GLU A 391 20.34 -8.49 -12.78
N PRO A 392 19.04 -8.36 -12.44
CA PRO A 392 18.50 -7.12 -11.90
C PRO A 392 18.95 -6.91 -10.45
N VAL A 393 19.58 -5.76 -10.20
CA VAL A 393 20.04 -5.33 -8.87
C VAL A 393 19.08 -4.29 -8.32
N MET A 394 18.65 -4.52 -7.08
CA MET A 394 17.69 -3.68 -6.37
C MET A 394 18.42 -2.70 -5.46
N ALA A 395 17.95 -1.45 -5.43
CA ALA A 395 18.22 -0.54 -4.33
C ALA A 395 17.37 -1.00 -3.13
N LEU A 396 18.04 -1.33 -2.03
CA LEU A 396 17.48 -1.75 -0.76
C LEU A 396 17.69 -0.63 0.26
N GLU A 397 16.60 -0.10 0.81
CA GLU A 397 16.63 0.76 1.99
C GLU A 397 16.04 -0.04 3.17
N VAL A 398 16.77 -0.13 4.29
CA VAL A 398 16.32 -0.80 5.52
C VAL A 398 16.41 0.17 6.70
N THR A 399 15.27 0.44 7.35
CA THR A 399 15.23 1.22 8.60
C THR A 399 15.13 0.28 9.80
N VAL A 400 16.07 0.40 10.74
CA VAL A 400 16.20 -0.45 11.94
C VAL A 400 16.68 0.32 13.16
N GLY A 401 16.40 -0.20 14.36
CA GLY A 401 17.08 0.25 15.58
C GLY A 401 18.59 -0.02 15.54
N GLU A 402 19.37 0.78 16.27
CA GLU A 402 20.83 0.68 16.31
C GLU A 402 21.32 -0.70 16.82
N GLU A 403 20.54 -1.35 17.67
CA GLU A 403 20.80 -2.69 18.20
C GLU A 403 20.74 -3.81 17.13
N TYR A 404 19.99 -3.61 16.04
CA TYR A 404 19.83 -4.59 14.96
C TYR A 404 20.68 -4.29 13.71
N LEU A 405 21.40 -3.16 13.68
CA LEU A 405 22.21 -2.77 12.52
C LEU A 405 23.29 -3.82 12.18
N SER A 406 24.01 -4.34 13.18
CA SER A 406 25.11 -5.30 12.93
C SER A 406 24.64 -6.65 12.36
N PRO A 407 23.58 -7.29 12.90
CA PRO A 407 22.97 -8.47 12.26
C PRO A 407 22.50 -8.23 10.82
N VAL A 408 21.87 -7.08 10.54
CA VAL A 408 21.35 -6.76 9.20
C VAL A 408 22.47 -6.54 8.19
N LEU A 409 23.55 -5.87 8.58
CA LEU A 409 24.76 -5.72 7.75
C LEU A 409 25.37 -7.08 7.37
N ALA A 410 25.37 -8.04 8.29
CA ALA A 410 25.89 -9.39 8.03
C ALA A 410 25.01 -10.18 7.04
N ASP A 411 23.68 -10.07 7.14
CA ASP A 411 22.77 -10.70 6.18
C ASP A 411 22.85 -10.05 4.79
N VAL A 412 22.90 -8.72 4.68
CA VAL A 412 23.06 -8.04 3.39
C VAL A 412 24.36 -8.48 2.70
N ALA A 413 25.47 -8.60 3.45
CA ALA A 413 26.72 -9.15 2.93
C ALA A 413 26.61 -10.62 2.51
N GLN A 414 25.85 -11.44 3.23
CA GLN A 414 25.57 -12.84 2.86
C GLN A 414 24.77 -12.95 1.55
N ARG A 415 23.89 -11.99 1.26
CA ARG A 415 23.04 -11.91 0.05
C ARG A 415 23.74 -11.28 -1.17
N ARG A 416 25.07 -11.33 -1.24
CA ARG A 416 25.87 -10.65 -2.29
C ARG A 416 25.61 -9.12 -2.36
N GLY A 417 25.09 -8.54 -1.28
CA GLY A 417 24.73 -7.12 -1.22
C GLY A 417 25.90 -6.20 -0.91
N THR A 418 25.93 -5.04 -1.57
CA THR A 418 26.93 -3.99 -1.32
C THR A 418 26.30 -2.83 -0.56
N VAL A 419 26.84 -2.49 0.62
CA VAL A 419 26.39 -1.35 1.41
C VAL A 419 26.91 -0.06 0.79
N CYS A 420 26.01 0.87 0.48
CA CYS A 420 26.32 2.16 -0.11
C CYS A 420 26.51 3.26 0.95
N ASP A 421 25.60 3.33 1.94
CA ASP A 421 25.59 4.36 2.97
C ASP A 421 24.81 3.90 4.22
N ILE A 422 25.09 4.52 5.38
CA ILE A 422 24.37 4.28 6.64
C ILE A 422 24.04 5.63 7.28
N GLN A 423 22.77 6.01 7.20
CA GLN A 423 22.27 7.29 7.71
C GLN A 423 21.65 7.11 9.10
N SER A 424 21.69 8.14 9.94
CA SER A 424 21.04 8.14 11.26
C SER A 424 19.81 9.06 11.23
N ARG A 425 18.64 8.51 11.57
CA ARG A 425 17.34 9.19 11.52
C ARG A 425 16.63 9.06 12.86
N GLN A 426 16.79 10.08 13.71
CA GLN A 426 16.34 10.07 15.12
C GLN A 426 16.98 8.89 15.88
N GLU A 427 16.19 7.97 16.43
CA GLU A 427 16.65 6.77 17.15
C GLU A 427 16.97 5.59 16.21
N ASN A 428 16.59 5.68 14.93
CA ASN A 428 16.77 4.61 13.94
C ASN A 428 17.99 4.86 13.04
N LYS A 429 18.53 3.78 12.48
CA LYS A 429 19.52 3.77 11.40
C LYS A 429 18.82 3.39 10.10
N VAL A 430 19.22 4.03 9.01
CA VAL A 430 18.75 3.74 7.65
C VAL A 430 19.95 3.24 6.85
N LEU A 431 19.91 1.96 6.51
CA LEU A 431 20.91 1.28 5.70
C LEU A 431 20.51 1.36 4.23
N LEU A 432 21.38 1.91 3.38
CA LEU A 432 21.23 1.93 1.93
C LEU A 432 22.22 0.94 1.32
N ALA A 433 21.72 -0.01 0.52
CA ALA A 433 22.52 -1.05 -0.11
C ALA A 433 21.99 -1.39 -1.52
N THR A 434 22.82 -2.01 -2.35
CA THR A 434 22.40 -2.67 -3.59
C THR A 434 22.47 -4.19 -3.41
N VAL A 435 21.40 -4.91 -3.80
CA VAL A 435 21.31 -6.38 -3.63
C VAL A 435 20.65 -7.02 -4.86
N PRO A 436 21.15 -8.15 -5.40
CA PRO A 436 20.50 -8.84 -6.51
C PRO A 436 19.10 -9.33 -6.16
N LEU A 437 18.11 -9.12 -7.04
CA LEU A 437 16.71 -9.50 -6.79
C LEU A 437 16.52 -10.99 -6.47
N ALA A 438 17.37 -11.86 -7.04
CA ALA A 438 17.34 -13.29 -6.80
C ALA A 438 17.53 -13.67 -5.31
N GLU A 439 18.28 -12.88 -4.55
CA GLU A 439 18.59 -13.12 -3.12
C GLU A 439 17.53 -12.55 -2.17
N MET A 440 16.60 -11.74 -2.69
CA MET A 440 15.60 -11.01 -1.90
C MET A 440 14.25 -11.75 -1.77
N MET A 441 14.14 -12.95 -2.36
CA MET A 441 12.94 -13.78 -2.26
C MET A 441 12.68 -14.17 -0.79
N GLY A 442 11.51 -13.81 -0.26
CA GLY A 442 11.13 -14.06 1.14
C GLY A 442 11.83 -13.17 2.18
N TYR A 443 12.58 -12.14 1.76
CA TYR A 443 13.40 -11.32 2.66
C TYR A 443 12.62 -10.71 3.84
N SER A 444 11.36 -10.29 3.63
CA SER A 444 10.52 -9.70 4.68
C SER A 444 10.35 -10.60 5.92
N THR A 445 10.25 -11.91 5.72
CA THR A 445 10.02 -12.89 6.79
C THR A 445 11.32 -13.16 7.55
N PHE A 446 12.45 -13.22 6.83
CA PHE A 446 13.78 -13.31 7.44
C PHE A 446 14.10 -12.05 8.25
N LEU A 447 13.96 -10.86 7.66
CA LEU A 447 14.24 -9.58 8.32
C LEU A 447 13.37 -9.37 9.56
N ARG A 448 12.06 -9.68 9.50
CA ARG A 448 11.19 -9.66 10.70
C ARG A 448 11.71 -10.57 11.81
N THR A 449 12.17 -11.77 11.47
CA THR A 449 12.71 -12.73 12.45
C THR A 449 14.01 -12.21 13.06
N LEU A 450 14.89 -11.63 12.24
CA LEU A 450 16.18 -11.08 12.65
C LEU A 450 16.06 -9.87 13.59
N THR A 451 15.05 -9.03 13.40
CA THR A 451 14.88 -7.75 14.12
C THR A 451 13.68 -7.73 15.07
N SER A 452 13.16 -8.91 15.45
CA SER A 452 11.94 -9.05 16.27
C SER A 452 10.70 -8.28 15.76
N GLY A 453 10.64 -8.01 14.45
CA GLY A 453 9.57 -7.25 13.80
C GLY A 453 9.75 -5.73 13.75
N ASN A 454 10.84 -5.18 14.29
CA ASN A 454 11.08 -3.72 14.37
C ASN A 454 11.62 -3.08 13.07
N ALA A 455 12.03 -3.87 12.07
CA ALA A 455 12.56 -3.35 10.81
C ALA A 455 11.46 -3.03 9.79
N THR A 456 11.70 -2.01 8.98
CA THR A 456 11.00 -1.78 7.71
C THR A 456 12.01 -1.71 6.57
N PHE A 457 11.60 -2.10 5.37
CA PHE A 457 12.44 -2.01 4.18
C PHE A 457 11.64 -1.69 2.92
N SER A 458 12.30 -1.15 1.91
CA SER A 458 11.79 -0.95 0.55
C SER A 458 12.76 -1.52 -0.48
N LEU A 459 12.25 -1.80 -1.68
CA LEU A 459 13.00 -2.37 -2.80
C LEU A 459 12.60 -1.67 -4.10
N GLU A 460 13.55 -1.03 -4.76
CA GLU A 460 13.38 -0.41 -6.09
C GLU A 460 14.41 -0.98 -7.08
N LEU A 461 14.08 -1.05 -8.37
CA LEU A 461 15.04 -1.51 -9.39
C LEU A 461 16.10 -0.42 -9.62
N SER A 462 17.37 -0.74 -9.35
CA SER A 462 18.48 0.20 -9.53
C SER A 462 19.11 0.07 -10.91
N SER A 463 19.59 -1.13 -11.23
CA SER A 463 20.46 -1.39 -12.38
C SER A 463 20.32 -2.84 -12.86
N TYR A 464 20.85 -3.11 -14.04
CA TYR A 464 21.14 -4.47 -14.51
C TYR A 464 22.64 -4.64 -14.53
N GLU A 465 23.16 -5.62 -13.79
CA GLU A 465 24.60 -5.80 -13.58
C GLU A 465 25.07 -7.17 -14.08
N PRO A 466 26.33 -7.26 -14.55
CA PRO A 466 26.89 -8.50 -15.08
C PRO A 466 27.01 -9.56 -13.98
N MET A 467 26.28 -10.66 -14.13
CA MET A 467 26.30 -11.77 -13.19
C MET A 467 27.66 -12.50 -13.24
N ASN A 468 28.12 -12.97 -12.08
CA ASN A 468 29.36 -13.74 -11.96
C ASN A 468 29.29 -15.07 -12.72
N THR A 469 30.43 -15.55 -13.22
CA THR A 469 30.49 -16.81 -14.01
C THR A 469 30.03 -18.05 -13.23
N GLN A 470 30.21 -18.06 -11.90
CA GLN A 470 29.72 -19.15 -11.04
C GLN A 470 28.19 -19.15 -10.98
N ASP A 471 27.60 -18.01 -10.65
CA ASP A 471 26.14 -17.82 -10.57
C ASP A 471 25.47 -18.07 -11.93
N GLN A 472 26.10 -17.64 -13.04
CA GLN A 472 25.66 -17.93 -14.40
C GLN A 472 25.63 -19.43 -14.71
N ASN A 473 26.61 -20.20 -14.25
CA ASN A 473 26.62 -21.66 -14.41
C ASN A 473 25.54 -22.35 -13.55
N ILE A 474 25.26 -21.83 -12.36
CA ILE A 474 24.16 -22.31 -11.50
C ILE A 474 22.81 -22.06 -12.20
N LEU A 475 22.60 -20.86 -12.78
CA LEU A 475 21.39 -20.53 -13.53
C LEU A 475 21.24 -21.42 -14.78
N LEU A 476 22.32 -21.64 -15.54
CA LEU A 476 22.37 -22.56 -16.68
C LEU A 476 21.91 -23.98 -16.29
N ASN A 477 22.47 -24.55 -15.21
CA ASN A 477 22.10 -25.88 -14.74
C ASN A 477 20.63 -25.95 -14.30
N LYS A 478 20.13 -24.90 -13.62
CA LYS A 478 18.74 -24.81 -13.17
C LYS A 478 17.76 -24.74 -14.35
N MET A 479 18.08 -23.96 -15.39
CA MET A 479 17.24 -23.89 -16.61
C MET A 479 17.34 -25.16 -17.47
N ALA A 480 18.46 -25.88 -17.43
CA ALA A 480 18.62 -27.17 -18.08
C ALA A 480 17.90 -28.34 -17.37
N GLY A 481 17.29 -28.10 -16.20
CA GLY A 481 16.64 -29.14 -15.40
C GLY A 481 17.59 -30.16 -14.78
N LEU A 482 18.86 -29.77 -14.58
CA LEU A 482 19.95 -30.62 -14.07
C LEU A 482 20.28 -30.38 -12.58
N ALA A 483 19.36 -29.73 -11.85
CA ALA A 483 19.50 -29.37 -10.43
C ALA A 483 18.17 -29.57 -9.68
#